data_AF-A0A7W1W7V5-F1
#
_entry.id   AF-A0A7W1W7V5-F1
#
_cell.length_a   1.000
_cell.length_b   1.000
_cell.length_c   1.000
_cell.angle_alpha   90.00
_cell.angle_beta   90.00
_cell.angle_gamma   90.00
#
_symmetry.space_group_name_H-M   'P 1'
#
loop_
_entity.id
_entity.type
_entity.pdbx_description
1 polymer ?
#
loop_
_entity_poly.entity_id
_entity_poly.type
_entity_poly.pdbx_seq_one_letter_code
_entity_poly.pdbx_strand_id
1 'polypeptide(L)'
;MTKRVISEVSTTGKISREKIDSVVRGVHVAPVNEGWQVRKSGRVRVTENFPSKEAAVSYAKSISQKKGVDLFVHSKDGNVKKASNGCSYPSGKNSK
;
A
#
# COMPACT_ATOMS: atom_id res chain seq x y z
N MET A 1 49.84 12.30 -8.82
CA MET A 1 48.50 12.62 -9.35
C MET A 1 47.86 11.35 -9.84
N THR A 2 46.84 10.83 -9.15
CA THR A 2 45.93 9.82 -9.70
C THR A 2 44.57 10.06 -9.06
N LYS A 3 43.70 10.76 -9.79
CA LYS A 3 42.30 10.97 -9.41
C LYS A 3 41.62 9.61 -9.44
N ARG A 4 41.26 9.07 -8.27
CA ARG A 4 40.40 7.90 -8.16
C ARG A 4 39.04 8.29 -8.73
N VAL A 5 38.70 7.76 -9.90
CA VAL A 5 37.38 7.90 -10.50
C VAL A 5 36.41 7.17 -9.58
N ILE A 6 35.70 7.92 -8.75
CA ILE A 6 34.54 7.47 -8.00
C ILE A 6 33.41 7.37 -9.02
N SER A 7 33.33 6.24 -9.72
CA SER A 7 32.23 5.97 -10.63
C SER A 7 30.96 5.74 -9.82
N GLU A 8 30.16 6.80 -9.74
CA GLU A 8 28.70 6.77 -9.67
C GLU A 8 28.07 6.21 -8.37
N VAL A 9 28.34 6.89 -7.26
CA VAL A 9 27.36 6.92 -6.15
C VAL A 9 26.41 8.10 -6.40
N SER A 10 25.32 7.83 -7.11
CA SER A 10 24.17 8.73 -7.22
C SER A 10 22.94 7.82 -7.05
N THR A 11 21.87 8.08 -6.30
CA THR A 11 21.23 9.29 -5.82
C THR A 11 20.19 8.82 -4.79
N THR A 12 20.25 9.25 -3.52
CA THR A 12 19.27 9.05 -2.42
C THR A 12 18.83 7.60 -2.12
N GLY A 13 19.01 7.14 -0.88
CA GLY A 13 18.59 5.82 -0.38
C GLY A 13 17.09 5.53 -0.58
N LYS A 14 16.72 4.94 -1.73
CA LYS A 14 15.36 4.51 -2.06
C LYS A 14 15.00 3.29 -1.22
N ILE A 15 14.25 3.54 -0.14
CA ILE A 15 13.58 2.50 0.63
C ILE A 15 12.70 1.70 -0.34
N SER A 16 12.83 0.36 -0.36
CA SER A 16 12.01 -0.47 -1.25
C SER A 16 10.53 -0.31 -0.90
N ARG A 17 9.67 -0.35 -1.90
CA ARG A 17 8.23 -0.13 -1.70
C ARG A 17 7.60 -1.13 -0.75
N GLU A 18 8.04 -2.38 -0.82
CA GLU A 18 7.65 -3.43 0.11
C GLU A 18 8.02 -3.09 1.55
N LYS A 19 9.17 -2.43 1.76
CA LYS A 19 9.57 -1.92 3.07
C LYS A 19 8.64 -0.80 3.51
N ILE A 20 8.23 0.11 2.64
CA ILE A 20 7.24 1.17 2.96
C ILE A 20 5.88 0.55 3.35
N ASP A 21 5.37 -0.39 2.55
CA ASP A 21 4.11 -1.10 2.81
C ASP A 21 4.14 -1.88 4.13
N SER A 22 5.32 -2.42 4.49
CA SER A 22 5.52 -3.13 5.75
C SER A 22 5.52 -2.21 6.97
N VAL A 23 5.92 -0.94 6.81
CA VAL A 23 6.10 0.03 7.91
C VAL A 23 4.83 0.85 8.15
N VAL A 24 4.16 1.30 7.09
CA VAL A 24 2.94 2.13 7.21
C VAL A 24 1.76 1.24 7.57
N ARG A 25 1.09 1.46 8.71
CA ARG A 25 -0.06 0.65 9.18
C ARG A 25 -1.32 0.91 8.35
N GLY A 26 -1.88 -0.12 7.73
CA GLY A 26 -3.02 -0.02 6.83
C GLY A 26 -3.21 -1.25 5.94
N VAL A 27 -4.07 -1.08 4.94
CA VAL A 27 -4.21 -1.99 3.79
C VAL A 27 -3.59 -1.31 2.59
N HIS A 28 -2.76 -2.04 1.85
CA HIS A 28 -2.01 -1.55 0.71
C HIS A 28 -2.45 -2.27 -0.57
N VAL A 29 -2.71 -1.50 -1.61
CA VAL A 29 -3.04 -1.98 -2.96
C VAL A 29 -1.90 -1.59 -3.89
N ALA A 30 -1.21 -2.59 -4.42
CA ALA A 30 0.02 -2.41 -5.18
C ALA A 30 -0.06 -3.11 -6.55
N PRO A 31 0.35 -2.47 -7.66
CA PRO A 31 0.55 -3.20 -8.91
C PRO A 31 1.67 -4.24 -8.77
N VAL A 32 1.48 -5.37 -9.46
CA VAL A 32 2.48 -6.43 -9.66
C VAL A 32 2.69 -6.64 -11.17
N ASN A 33 3.59 -7.55 -11.55
CA ASN A 33 3.84 -7.89 -12.96
C ASN A 33 2.53 -8.16 -13.72
N GLU A 34 1.62 -8.93 -13.11
CA GLU A 34 0.32 -9.27 -13.68
C GLU A 34 -0.80 -8.89 -12.72
N GLY A 35 -1.28 -7.64 -12.83
CA GLY A 35 -2.42 -7.14 -12.07
C GLY A 35 -2.06 -6.38 -10.79
N TRP A 36 -2.80 -6.66 -9.72
CA TRP A 36 -2.83 -5.88 -8.49
C TRP A 36 -2.89 -6.81 -7.27
N GLN A 37 -2.05 -6.55 -6.27
CA GLN A 37 -2.05 -7.31 -5.03
C GLN A 37 -2.55 -6.46 -3.87
N VAL A 38 -3.19 -7.11 -2.90
CA VAL A 38 -3.61 -6.50 -1.64
C VAL A 38 -2.78 -7.07 -0.50
N ARG A 39 -2.15 -6.19 0.27
CA ARG A 39 -1.35 -6.53 1.45
C ARG A 39 -1.87 -5.81 2.68
N LYS A 40 -1.63 -6.42 3.84
CA LYS A 40 -1.83 -5.78 5.16
C LYS A 40 -0.47 -5.46 5.74
N SER A 41 -0.34 -4.31 6.39
CA SER A 41 0.91 -3.93 7.03
C SER A 41 1.35 -4.91 8.09
N GLY A 42 2.67 -5.09 8.22
CA GLY A 42 3.26 -6.06 9.16
C GLY A 42 3.04 -7.52 8.77
N ARG A 43 2.43 -7.83 7.62
CA ARG A 43 2.41 -9.18 7.05
C ARG A 43 3.29 -9.27 5.81
N VAL A 44 4.16 -10.28 5.81
CA VAL A 44 4.96 -10.64 4.62
C VAL A 44 4.06 -11.22 3.52
N ARG A 45 2.99 -11.93 3.90
CA ARG A 45 2.10 -12.59 2.95
C ARG A 45 1.13 -11.61 2.28
N VAL A 46 1.00 -11.76 0.97
CA VAL A 46 -0.08 -11.15 0.19
C VAL A 46 -1.40 -11.72 0.66
N THR A 47 -2.42 -10.86 0.78
CA THR A 47 -3.77 -11.31 1.16
C THR A 47 -4.46 -11.94 -0.03
N GLU A 48 -4.43 -11.25 -1.19
CA GLU A 48 -5.06 -11.70 -2.42
C GLU A 48 -4.47 -10.95 -3.63
N ASN A 49 -4.54 -11.57 -4.82
CA ASN A 49 -4.16 -10.98 -6.10
C ASN A 49 -5.39 -10.81 -6.99
N PHE A 50 -5.42 -9.75 -7.78
CA PHE A 50 -6.53 -9.38 -8.64
C PHE A 50 -6.02 -8.95 -10.02
N PRO A 51 -6.75 -9.27 -11.10
CA PRO A 51 -6.37 -8.81 -12.44
C PRO A 51 -6.61 -7.30 -12.63
N SER A 52 -7.65 -6.74 -12.00
CA SER A 52 -8.02 -5.32 -12.10
C SER A 52 -7.78 -4.54 -10.81
N LYS A 53 -7.41 -3.26 -10.97
CA LYS A 53 -7.27 -2.29 -9.90
C LYS A 53 -8.56 -2.14 -9.10
N GLU A 54 -9.69 -2.10 -9.79
CA GLU A 54 -10.99 -1.82 -9.17
C GLU A 54 -11.41 -2.94 -8.23
N ALA A 55 -11.18 -4.20 -8.66
CA ALA A 55 -11.40 -5.38 -7.83
C ALA A 55 -10.52 -5.35 -6.57
N ALA A 56 -9.22 -5.04 -6.73
CA ALA A 56 -8.29 -4.93 -5.61
C ALA A 56 -8.69 -3.81 -4.63
N VAL A 57 -9.07 -2.64 -5.14
CA VAL A 57 -9.50 -1.49 -4.31
C VAL A 57 -10.80 -1.80 -3.59
N SER A 58 -11.77 -2.44 -4.25
CA SER A 58 -13.04 -2.82 -3.63
C SER A 58 -12.83 -3.80 -2.46
N TYR A 59 -12.03 -4.84 -2.69
CA TYR A 59 -11.67 -5.80 -1.65
C TYR A 59 -10.90 -5.13 -0.49
N ALA A 60 -9.93 -4.29 -0.81
CA ALA A 60 -9.14 -3.57 0.19
C ALA A 60 -10.00 -2.58 1.00
N LYS A 61 -10.99 -1.92 0.39
CA LYS A 61 -11.97 -1.08 1.09
C LYS A 61 -12.79 -1.88 2.10
N SER A 62 -13.27 -3.07 1.73
CA SER A 62 -14.01 -3.94 2.67
C SER A 62 -13.17 -4.31 3.89
N ILE A 63 -11.89 -4.67 3.68
CA ILE A 63 -10.97 -4.97 4.77
C ILE A 63 -10.70 -3.73 5.63
N SER A 64 -10.42 -2.60 4.97
CA SER A 64 -10.15 -1.31 5.58
C SER A 64 -11.30 -0.89 6.51
N GLN A 65 -12.54 -0.97 6.03
CA GLN A 65 -13.75 -0.69 6.82
C GLN A 65 -13.95 -1.68 7.97
N LYS A 66 -13.80 -2.99 7.70
CA LYS A 66 -13.96 -4.04 8.72
C LYS A 66 -12.92 -3.94 9.85
N LYS A 67 -11.73 -3.39 9.56
CA LYS A 67 -10.61 -3.28 10.51
C LYS A 67 -10.40 -1.86 11.04
N GLY A 68 -11.08 -0.85 10.48
CA GLY A 68 -10.90 0.55 10.85
C GLY A 68 -9.48 1.07 10.59
N VAL A 69 -8.83 0.62 9.51
CA VAL A 69 -7.43 0.99 9.18
C VAL A 69 -7.39 1.75 7.86
N ASP A 70 -6.38 2.59 7.64
CA ASP A 70 -6.24 3.35 6.39
C ASP A 70 -6.02 2.47 5.16
N LEU A 71 -6.48 2.94 3.99
CA LEU A 71 -6.25 2.33 2.69
C LEU A 71 -5.25 3.16 1.87
N PHE A 72 -4.21 2.49 1.39
CA PHE A 72 -3.20 3.06 0.52
C PHE A 72 -3.28 2.39 -0.85
N VAL A 73 -3.40 3.19 -1.91
CA VAL A 73 -3.46 2.71 -3.28
C VAL A 73 -2.31 3.32 -4.04
N HIS A 74 -1.45 2.45 -4.57
CA HIS A 74 -0.26 2.89 -5.26
C HIS A 74 -0.48 2.81 -6.77
N SER A 75 0.02 3.80 -7.50
CA SER A 75 0.03 3.80 -8.96
C SER A 75 1.18 2.95 -9.52
N LYS A 76 1.11 2.62 -10.81
CA LYS A 76 2.22 1.99 -11.54
C LYS A 76 3.45 2.91 -11.59
N ASP A 77 3.22 4.23 -11.64
CA ASP A 77 4.24 5.28 -11.64
C ASP A 77 4.91 5.51 -10.27
N GLY A 78 4.62 4.69 -9.26
CA GLY A 78 5.21 4.80 -7.92
C GLY A 78 4.54 5.84 -7.00
N ASN A 79 3.63 6.65 -7.51
CA ASN A 79 2.83 7.57 -6.69
C ASN A 79 1.90 6.82 -5.74
N VAL A 80 1.84 7.25 -4.48
CA VAL A 80 0.93 6.67 -3.47
C VAL A 80 -0.23 7.63 -3.24
N LYS A 81 -1.46 7.12 -3.38
CA LYS A 81 -2.67 7.84 -3.01
C LYS A 81 -3.21 7.24 -1.72
N LYS A 82 -3.26 8.04 -0.66
CA LYS A 82 -4.06 7.71 0.52
C LYS A 82 -5.52 7.85 0.12
N ALA A 83 -6.23 6.73 0.06
CA ALA A 83 -7.69 6.78 0.06
C ALA A 83 -8.06 6.98 1.54
N SER A 84 -8.27 8.23 1.96
CA SER A 84 -8.78 8.45 3.31
C SER A 84 -10.09 7.68 3.41
N ASN A 85 -10.20 6.83 4.41
CA ASN A 85 -11.51 6.38 4.79
C ASN A 85 -12.21 7.63 5.30
N GLY A 86 -13.24 8.08 4.58
CA GLY A 86 -14.21 9.00 5.14
C GLY A 86 -14.78 8.31 6.38
N CYS A 87 -14.22 8.64 7.54
CA CYS A 87 -14.82 8.32 8.82
C CYS A 87 -16.05 9.23 8.92
N SER A 88 -17.16 8.79 8.34
CA SER A 88 -18.48 9.14 8.84
C SER A 88 -18.95 7.90 9.59
N TYR A 89 -18.82 7.92 10.92
CA TYR A 89 -19.52 6.97 11.77
C TYR A 89 -21.02 7.10 11.47
N PRO A 90 -21.75 6.05 11.05
CA PRO A 90 -23.14 6.00 11.42
C PRO A 90 -23.19 5.79 12.93
N SER A 91 -23.64 6.82 13.65
CA SER A 91 -24.18 6.66 15.00
C SER A 91 -25.19 5.53 14.97
N GLY A 92 -24.86 4.40 15.59
CA GLY A 92 -25.73 3.24 15.58
C GLY A 92 -25.43 2.36 16.78
N LYS A 93 -25.85 2.80 17.97
CA LYS A 93 -26.07 1.88 19.08
C LYS A 93 -27.09 0.83 18.62
N ASN A 94 -26.83 -0.46 18.87
CA ASN A 94 -27.72 -1.18 19.77
C ASN A 94 -27.11 -2.49 20.26
N SER A 95 -27.15 -2.59 21.58
CA SER A 95 -27.05 -3.80 22.37
C SER A 95 -28.13 -4.81 21.96
N LYS A 96 -27.77 -6.09 21.98
CA LYS A 96 -28.67 -7.16 22.44
C LYS A 96 -27.85 -8.32 22.97
#